data_AF-A0A382XFW8-F1
#
_entry.id   AF-A0A382XFW8-F1
#
_cell.length_a   1.000
_cell.length_b   1.000
_cell.length_c   1.000
_cell.angle_alpha   90.00
_cell.angle_beta   90.00
_cell.angle_gamma   90.00
#
_symmetry.space_group_name_H-M   'P 1'
#
loop_
_entity.id
_entity.type
_entity.pdbx_description
1 polymer ?
#
loop_
_entity_poly.entity_id
_entity_poly.type
_entity_poly.pdbx_seq_one_letter_code
_entity_poly.pdbx_strand_id
1 'polypeptide(L)'
;MVRELTDNHDQLWKGYSRVFMEMDDLTLARWMAQTLGQFSGYAWRLSHPLMLAYELAAHGAHDRQIWLKGMAIIPADYAAAECCRAPLLPMLSRDVYDVGLVCKHCGETCVRLDDLPDEIRR
;
A
#
# COMPACT_ATOMS: atom_id res chain seq x y z
N MET A 1 -20.08 -14.00 -19.02
CA MET A 1 -19.44 -14.77 -17.93
C MET A 1 -18.11 -14.19 -17.44
N VAL A 2 -16.94 -14.42 -18.05
CA VAL A 2 -15.65 -13.91 -17.49
C VAL A 2 -15.62 -12.38 -17.40
N ARG A 3 -16.13 -11.68 -18.41
CA ARG A 3 -16.15 -10.21 -18.47
C ARG A 3 -17.15 -9.55 -17.50
N GLU A 4 -18.25 -10.24 -17.17
CA GLU A 4 -19.21 -9.79 -16.15
C GLU A 4 -18.68 -10.03 -14.73
N LEU A 5 -17.93 -11.13 -14.52
CA LEU A 5 -17.28 -11.41 -13.23
C LEU A 5 -16.21 -10.38 -12.91
N THR A 6 -15.39 -9.98 -13.89
CA THR A 6 -14.39 -8.91 -13.73
C THR A 6 -15.06 -7.57 -13.47
N ASP A 7 -16.15 -7.24 -14.18
CA ASP A 7 -16.85 -5.97 -14.01
C ASP A 7 -17.58 -5.88 -12.64
N ASN A 8 -18.11 -7.00 -12.15
CA ASN A 8 -18.69 -7.08 -10.81
C ASN A 8 -17.63 -6.99 -9.69
N HIS A 9 -16.47 -7.63 -9.86
CA HIS A 9 -15.35 -7.48 -8.92
C HIS A 9 -14.86 -6.03 -8.89
N ASP A 10 -14.78 -5.38 -10.04
CA ASP A 10 -14.42 -3.96 -10.14
C ASP A 10 -15.45 -3.07 -9.44
N GLN A 11 -16.76 -3.37 -9.55
CA GLN A 11 -17.80 -2.62 -8.85
C GLN A 11 -17.72 -2.76 -7.34
N LEU A 12 -17.51 -3.97 -6.82
CA LEU A 12 -17.33 -4.18 -5.38
C LEU A 12 -16.07 -3.43 -4.89
N TRP A 13 -14.95 -3.57 -5.59
CA TRP A 13 -13.71 -2.87 -5.26
C TRP A 13 -13.87 -1.35 -5.26
N LYS A 14 -14.55 -0.80 -6.28
CA LYS A 14 -14.92 0.62 -6.35
C LYS A 14 -15.80 1.03 -5.17
N GLY A 15 -16.76 0.19 -4.79
CA GLY A 15 -17.63 0.39 -3.63
C GLY A 15 -16.84 0.50 -2.32
N TYR A 16 -15.92 -0.44 -2.07
CA TYR A 16 -15.06 -0.41 -0.87
C TYR A 16 -14.06 0.75 -0.88
N SER A 17 -13.57 1.16 -2.04
CA SER A 17 -12.64 2.29 -2.18
C SER A 17 -13.31 3.65 -2.01
N ARG A 18 -14.64 3.72 -2.18
CA ARG A 18 -15.41 4.98 -2.25
C ARG A 18 -15.19 5.89 -1.05
N VAL A 19 -15.12 5.33 0.16
CA VAL A 19 -14.87 6.09 1.39
C VAL A 19 -13.58 6.91 1.32
N PHE A 20 -12.53 6.40 0.67
CA PHE A 20 -11.25 7.09 0.50
C PHE A 20 -11.27 8.08 -0.66
N MET A 21 -12.08 7.80 -1.70
CA MET A 21 -12.26 8.70 -2.84
C MET A 21 -13.07 9.96 -2.47
N GLU A 22 -13.94 9.86 -1.47
CA GLU A 22 -14.72 11.00 -0.95
C GLU A 22 -13.91 11.89 0.01
N MET A 23 -12.77 11.43 0.53
CA MET A 23 -11.88 12.24 1.35
C MET A 23 -11.13 13.27 0.49
N ASP A 24 -10.97 14.50 1.00
CA ASP A 24 -10.04 15.46 0.44
C ASP A 24 -8.57 15.02 0.63
N ASP A 25 -7.63 15.64 -0.11
CA ASP A 25 -6.23 15.19 -0.16
C ASP A 25 -5.60 15.19 1.25
N LEU A 26 -5.92 16.18 2.08
CA LEU A 26 -5.32 16.33 3.40
C LEU A 26 -5.93 15.36 4.41
N THR A 27 -7.24 15.12 4.35
CA THR A 27 -7.91 14.10 5.17
C THR A 27 -7.38 12.71 4.84
N LEU A 28 -7.24 12.37 3.55
CA LEU A 28 -6.65 11.11 3.11
C LEU A 28 -5.20 10.99 3.61
N ALA A 29 -4.37 12.02 3.42
CA ALA A 29 -2.98 12.03 3.87
C ALA A 29 -2.86 11.78 5.39
N ARG A 30 -3.68 12.46 6.20
CA ARG A 30 -3.70 12.29 7.66
C ARG A 30 -4.15 10.90 8.06
N TRP A 31 -5.22 10.40 7.45
CA TRP A 31 -5.73 9.06 7.73
C TRP A 31 -4.66 8.00 7.47
N MET A 32 -3.95 8.10 6.33
CA MET A 32 -2.89 7.15 5.98
C MET A 32 -1.71 7.22 6.95
N ALA A 33 -1.22 8.42 7.26
CA ALA A 33 -0.11 8.60 8.21
C ALA A 33 -0.46 8.08 9.60
N GLN A 34 -1.69 8.33 10.09
CA GLN A 34 -2.17 7.80 11.37
C GLN A 34 -2.30 6.28 11.35
N THR A 35 -2.78 5.71 10.24
CA THR A 35 -2.94 4.26 10.07
C THR A 35 -1.58 3.54 10.05
N LEU A 36 -0.58 4.10 9.38
CA LEU A 36 0.80 3.60 9.43
C LEU A 36 1.37 3.61 10.86
N GLY A 37 1.02 4.63 11.65
CA GLY A 37 1.38 4.68 13.07
C GLY A 37 0.79 3.52 13.89
N GLN A 38 -0.40 3.02 13.53
CA GLN A 38 -0.98 1.83 14.16
C GLN A 38 -0.25 0.55 13.80
N PHE A 39 0.41 0.52 12.64
CA PHE A 39 1.14 -0.65 12.17
C PHE A 39 2.56 -0.76 12.75
N SER A 40 3.10 0.33 13.29
CA SER A 40 4.46 0.41 13.82
C SER A 40 4.79 -0.73 14.80
N GLY A 41 5.96 -1.34 14.64
CA GLY A 41 6.48 -2.37 15.55
C GLY A 41 5.95 -3.79 15.33
N TYR A 42 5.09 -4.02 14.33
CA TYR A 42 4.50 -5.35 14.08
C TYR A 42 4.60 -5.79 12.61
N ALA A 43 4.77 -7.09 12.38
CA ALA A 43 4.62 -7.72 11.07
C ALA A 43 3.15 -8.08 10.84
N TRP A 44 2.46 -7.36 9.96
CA TRP A 44 1.02 -7.56 9.72
C TRP A 44 0.76 -8.54 8.59
N ARG A 45 -0.20 -9.44 8.82
CA ARG A 45 -0.70 -10.34 7.77
C ARG A 45 -1.61 -9.56 6.82
N LEU A 46 -1.56 -9.88 5.53
CA LEU A 46 -2.47 -9.29 4.52
C LEU A 46 -3.94 -9.45 4.90
N SER A 47 -4.29 -10.57 5.53
CA SER A 47 -5.66 -10.85 5.97
C SER A 47 -6.18 -9.89 7.04
N HIS A 48 -5.34 -9.02 7.60
CA HIS A 48 -5.77 -8.05 8.58
C HIS A 48 -6.63 -6.97 7.92
N PRO A 49 -7.88 -6.73 8.38
CA PRO A 49 -8.81 -5.80 7.71
C PRO A 49 -8.24 -4.39 7.54
N LEU A 50 -7.46 -3.90 8.51
CA LEU A 50 -6.83 -2.58 8.42
C LEU A 50 -5.75 -2.51 7.34
N MET A 51 -5.03 -3.61 7.06
CA MET A 51 -4.05 -3.66 5.97
C MET A 51 -4.74 -3.57 4.60
N LEU A 52 -5.84 -4.31 4.42
CA LEU A 52 -6.64 -4.24 3.19
C LEU A 52 -7.27 -2.85 3.00
N ALA A 53 -7.77 -2.25 4.07
CA ALA A 53 -8.28 -0.87 4.04
C ALA A 53 -7.18 0.13 3.64
N TYR A 54 -5.97 -0.05 4.17
CA TYR A 54 -4.83 0.78 3.79
C TYR A 54 -4.45 0.61 2.32
N GLU A 55 -4.40 -0.62 1.80
CA GLU A 55 -4.08 -0.90 0.38
C GLU A 55 -5.11 -0.27 -0.57
N LEU A 56 -6.40 -0.33 -0.22
CA LEU A 56 -7.46 0.37 -0.95
C LEU A 56 -7.22 1.89 -1.02
N ALA A 57 -6.90 2.50 0.12
CA ALA A 57 -6.58 3.92 0.20
C ALA A 57 -5.27 4.26 -0.54
N ALA A 58 -4.30 3.35 -0.55
CA ALA A 58 -2.98 3.53 -1.13
C ALA A 58 -3.01 3.74 -2.64
N HIS A 59 -3.89 3.03 -3.36
CA HIS A 59 -4.10 3.23 -4.80
C HIS A 59 -4.68 4.63 -5.08
N GLY A 60 -5.77 5.01 -4.40
CA GLY A 60 -6.35 6.35 -4.58
C GLY A 60 -5.38 7.48 -4.20
N ALA A 61 -4.57 7.27 -3.16
CA ALA A 61 -3.53 8.20 -2.75
C ALA A 61 -2.38 8.29 -3.75
N HIS A 62 -2.04 7.19 -4.41
CA HIS A 62 -1.03 7.16 -5.47
C HIS A 62 -1.49 7.97 -6.69
N ASP A 63 -2.72 7.74 -7.16
CA ASP A 63 -3.32 8.48 -8.28
C ASP A 63 -3.35 9.99 -8.01
N ARG A 64 -3.60 10.36 -6.75
CA ARG A 64 -3.63 11.76 -6.30
C ARG A 64 -2.26 12.31 -5.90
N GLN A 65 -1.22 11.49 -5.97
CA GLN A 65 0.17 11.85 -5.63
C GLN A 65 0.36 12.40 -4.21
N ILE A 66 -0.42 11.90 -3.25
CA ILE A 66 -0.47 12.42 -1.86
C ILE A 66 0.93 12.48 -1.21
N TRP A 67 1.72 11.42 -1.34
CA TRP A 67 3.06 11.35 -0.76
C TRP A 67 4.09 12.18 -1.52
N LEU A 68 4.03 12.16 -2.86
CA LEU A 68 4.94 12.93 -3.71
C LEU A 68 4.78 14.44 -3.49
N LYS A 69 3.55 14.90 -3.24
CA LYS A 69 3.23 16.30 -2.88
C LYS A 69 3.62 16.68 -1.45
N GLY A 70 4.03 15.72 -0.61
CA GLY A 70 4.39 15.99 0.79
C GLY A 70 3.20 16.36 1.68
N MET A 71 2.00 15.85 1.38
CA MET A 71 0.77 16.20 2.11
C MET A 71 0.74 15.69 3.57
N ALA A 72 1.57 14.69 3.89
CA ALA A 72 1.79 14.18 5.25
C ALA A 72 3.22 13.70 5.44
N ILE A 73 3.63 13.58 6.71
CA ILE A 73 4.93 13.05 7.09
C ILE A 73 4.84 11.52 7.14
N ILE A 74 5.81 10.85 6.51
CA ILE A 74 5.98 9.40 6.62
C ILE A 74 6.43 9.10 8.06
N PRO A 75 5.73 8.21 8.81
CA PRO A 75 6.15 7.85 10.15
C PRO A 75 7.55 7.23 10.15
N ALA A 76 8.31 7.46 11.23
CA ALA A 76 9.75 7.17 11.28
C ALA A 76 10.14 5.70 11.03
N ASP A 77 9.22 4.76 11.28
CA ASP A 77 9.47 3.33 11.10
C ASP A 77 9.36 2.87 9.63
N TYR A 78 9.02 3.77 8.71
CA TYR A 78 8.86 3.47 7.30
C TYR A 78 9.86 4.26 6.45
N ALA A 79 10.55 3.54 5.56
CA ALA A 79 11.33 4.15 4.50
C ALA A 79 10.41 4.64 3.38
N ALA A 80 10.82 5.70 2.67
CA ALA A 80 10.18 6.08 1.42
C ALA A 80 10.63 5.15 0.30
N ALA A 81 9.69 4.55 -0.43
CA ALA A 81 9.99 3.75 -1.61
C ALA A 81 10.53 4.62 -2.74
N GLU A 82 11.51 4.13 -3.50
CA GLU A 82 12.10 4.89 -4.60
C GLU A 82 11.12 5.12 -5.77
N CYS A 83 10.23 4.16 -6.04
CA CYS A 83 9.32 4.19 -7.17
C CYS A 83 8.31 5.35 -7.14
N CYS A 84 7.72 5.64 -5.97
CA CYS A 84 6.65 6.64 -5.85
C CYS A 84 6.76 7.54 -4.61
N ARG A 85 7.85 7.42 -3.84
CA ARG A 85 8.10 8.16 -2.59
C ARG A 85 7.09 7.90 -1.47
N ALA A 86 6.19 6.93 -1.66
CA ALA A 86 5.25 6.51 -0.63
C ALA A 86 5.93 5.62 0.43
N PRO A 87 5.34 5.48 1.63
CA PRO A 87 5.84 4.59 2.68
C PRO A 87 5.94 3.13 2.21
N LEU A 88 7.11 2.53 2.40
CA LEU A 88 7.37 1.13 2.10
C LEU A 88 6.74 0.24 3.17
N LEU A 89 5.71 -0.53 2.80
CA LEU A 89 5.13 -1.51 3.71
C LEU A 89 5.87 -2.85 3.55
N PRO A 90 6.44 -3.41 4.63
CA PRO A 90 7.13 -4.71 4.59
C PRO A 90 6.10 -5.85 4.55
N MET A 91 5.31 -5.90 3.48
CA MET A 91 4.31 -6.92 3.25
C MET A 91 4.91 -8.01 2.37
N LEU A 92 5.03 -9.21 2.94
CA LEU A 92 5.47 -10.40 2.23
C LEU A 92 4.27 -11.06 1.54
N SER A 93 4.31 -11.14 0.21
CA SER A 93 3.41 -12.00 -0.58
C SER A 93 4.08 -13.35 -0.86
N ARG A 94 3.30 -14.30 -1.39
CA ARG A 94 3.86 -15.58 -1.86
C ARG A 94 4.87 -15.38 -2.99
N ASP A 95 4.70 -14.31 -3.77
CA ASP A 95 5.47 -14.04 -4.98
C ASP A 95 6.77 -13.27 -4.67
N VAL A 96 7.13 -13.07 -3.40
CA VAL A 96 8.36 -12.35 -3.01
C VAL A 96 9.61 -12.97 -3.63
N TYR A 97 9.60 -14.29 -3.86
CA TYR A 97 10.69 -14.99 -4.55
C TYR A 97 10.80 -14.63 -6.03
N ASP A 98 9.68 -14.36 -6.68
CA ASP A 98 9.63 -14.11 -8.13
C ASP A 98 9.81 -12.61 -8.46
N VAL A 99 9.21 -11.73 -7.65
CA VAL A 99 9.12 -10.29 -7.94
C VAL A 99 9.71 -9.38 -6.86
N GLY A 100 10.19 -9.94 -5.74
CA GLY A 100 10.65 -9.15 -4.60
C GLY A 100 9.51 -8.51 -3.81
N LEU A 101 9.84 -7.50 -2.98
CA LEU A 101 8.84 -6.69 -2.30
C LEU A 101 8.17 -5.75 -3.31
N VAL A 102 6.83 -5.72 -3.27
CA VAL A 102 6.01 -4.89 -4.14
C VAL A 102 5.46 -3.70 -3.36
N CYS A 103 5.56 -2.51 -3.95
CA CYS A 103 4.98 -1.31 -3.40
C CYS A 103 3.44 -1.39 -3.42
N LYS A 104 2.81 -1.24 -2.25
CA LYS A 104 1.34 -1.26 -2.11
C LYS A 104 0.63 0.00 -2.60
N HIS A 105 1.38 0.97 -3.10
CA HIS A 105 0.84 2.21 -3.66
C HIS A 105 0.77 2.17 -5.19
N CYS A 106 1.84 1.72 -5.85
CA CYS A 106 1.95 1.76 -7.31
C CYS A 106 2.12 0.39 -7.98
N GLY A 107 2.29 -0.70 -7.21
CA GLY A 107 2.44 -2.05 -7.74
C GLY A 107 3.83 -2.39 -8.31
N GLU A 108 4.76 -1.43 -8.35
CA GLU A 108 6.14 -1.68 -8.78
C GLU A 108 6.95 -2.48 -7.75
N THR A 109 7.93 -3.25 -8.21
CA THR A 109 8.94 -3.86 -7.34
C THR A 109 9.79 -2.76 -6.69
N CYS A 110 9.75 -2.68 -5.36
CA CYS A 110 10.47 -1.67 -4.59
C CYS A 110 11.76 -2.18 -3.96
N VAL A 111 11.86 -3.49 -3.69
CA VAL A 111 13.09 -4.15 -3.23
C VAL A 111 13.16 -5.51 -3.90
N ARG A 112 14.21 -5.81 -4.65
CA ARG A 112 14.36 -7.13 -5.29
C ARG A 112 14.76 -8.16 -4.25
N LEU A 113 14.48 -9.44 -4.51
CA LEU A 113 14.89 -10.54 -3.62
C LEU A 113 16.41 -10.54 -3.35
N ASP A 114 17.20 -10.28 -4.40
CA ASP A 114 18.67 -10.23 -4.34
C ASP A 114 19.21 -9.04 -3.52
N ASP A 115 18.37 -8.05 -3.22
CA ASP A 115 18.70 -6.89 -2.41
C ASP A 115 18.25 -7.05 -0.95
N LEU A 116 17.47 -8.09 -0.64
CA LEU A 116 17.05 -8.37 0.75
C LEU A 116 18.23 -8.89 1.58
N PRO A 117 18.33 -8.54 2.87
CA PRO A 117 19.36 -9.09 3.75
C PRO A 117 19.31 -10.62 3.82
N ASP A 118 20.48 -11.26 3.93
CA ASP A 118 20.60 -12.72 3.92
C ASP A 118 19.81 -13.39 5.06
N GLU A 119 19.60 -12.69 6.17
CA GLU A 119 18.82 -13.16 7.31
C GLU A 119 17.33 -13.39 6.96
N ILE A 120 16.81 -12.69 5.97
CA ILE A 120 15.39 -12.71 5.57
C ILE A 120 15.17 -13.38 4.21
N ARG A 121 16.24 -13.77 3.51
CA ARG A 121 16.19 -14.41 2.17
C ARG A 121 15.92 -15.93 2.22
N ARG A 122 15.93 -16.56 3.40
CA ARG A 122 15.83 -18.02 3.58
C ARG A 122 14.44 -18.52 3.89
#